data_AF-A0A1C4YC22-F1
#
_entry.id   AF-A0A1C4YC22-F1
#
_cell.length_a   1.000
_cell.length_b   1.000
_cell.length_c   1.000
_cell.angle_alpha   90.00
_cell.angle_beta   90.00
_cell.angle_gamma   90.00
#
_symmetry.space_group_name_H-M   'P 1'
#
loop_
_entity.id
_entity.type
_entity.pdbx_description
1 polymer ?
#
loop_
_entity_poly.entity_id
_entity_poly.type
_entity_poly.pdbx_seq_one_letter_code
_entity_poly.pdbx_strand_id
1 'polypeptide(L)'
;MTPARPCCGSSTGSPSTTRRPVTPTGTNLLGLVKHLAGVEFGYFGPTFGRPHDESMLWLDSDTDPNADMWATADESREQIVALYRRAWAHADATIEALPLDAIGTVPWWPAGRNRLTLHGVLVHVTAESHRHAGHADIVRETIDGTAGLLRDIDNLPYAEASRWAEHRARVQRAAEQASDG
;
A
#
# COMPACT_ATOMS: atom_id res chain seq x y z
N MET A 1 26.94 -10.83 25.64
CA MET A 1 26.96 -9.65 24.74
C MET A 1 27.22 -10.17 23.34
N THR A 2 26.15 -10.50 22.62
CA THR A 2 26.22 -11.15 21.30
C THR A 2 26.33 -10.05 20.24
N PRO A 3 27.34 -10.08 19.34
CA PRO A 3 27.47 -9.04 18.32
C PRO A 3 26.35 -9.19 17.29
N ALA A 4 25.74 -8.06 16.93
CA ALA A 4 24.76 -7.96 15.86
C ALA A 4 25.39 -8.39 14.53
N ARG A 5 24.71 -9.27 13.78
CA ARG A 5 25.13 -9.69 12.44
C ARG A 5 24.91 -8.54 11.44
N PRO A 6 25.81 -8.35 10.46
CA PRO A 6 25.64 -7.33 9.43
C PRO A 6 24.48 -7.71 8.49
N CYS A 7 23.46 -6.85 8.40
CA CYS A 7 22.40 -6.95 7.40
C CYS A 7 22.93 -6.43 6.05
N CYS A 8 23.75 -7.22 5.38
CA CYS A 8 24.01 -7.05 3.95
C CYS A 8 23.98 -8.42 3.29
N GLY A 9 22.80 -8.80 2.84
CA GLY A 9 22.56 -9.97 2.03
C GLY A 9 21.31 -9.71 1.19
N SER A 10 21.49 -9.64 -0.12
CA SER A 10 20.42 -9.61 -1.11
C SER A 10 19.58 -10.88 -1.01
N SER A 11 18.60 -10.91 -0.10
CA SER A 11 17.59 -11.95 -0.08
C SER A 11 16.35 -11.39 -0.77
N THR A 12 15.99 -11.95 -1.92
CA THR A 12 14.59 -11.98 -2.35
C THR A 12 13.77 -12.43 -1.14
N GLY A 13 12.93 -11.54 -0.60
CA GLY A 13 12.20 -11.78 0.64
C GLY A 13 11.45 -13.12 0.58
N SER A 14 11.64 -13.95 1.61
CA SER A 14 10.89 -15.21 1.79
C SER A 14 9.37 -14.94 1.67
N PRO A 15 8.55 -15.88 1.15
CA PRO A 15 7.10 -15.74 1.12
C PRO A 15 6.48 -15.38 2.49
N SER A 16 7.12 -15.78 3.59
CA SER A 16 6.72 -15.43 4.97
C SER A 16 6.96 -13.96 5.30
N THR A 17 7.93 -13.32 4.65
CA THR A 17 8.38 -11.97 4.96
C THR A 17 7.37 -10.92 4.49
N THR A 18 6.77 -11.07 3.31
CA THR A 18 5.81 -10.09 2.77
C THR A 18 4.47 -10.07 3.51
N ARG A 19 4.14 -11.14 4.24
CA ARG A 19 2.93 -11.26 5.06
C ARG A 19 3.14 -10.87 6.52
N ARG A 20 4.39 -10.68 6.93
CA ARG A 20 4.72 -10.45 8.33
C ARG A 20 4.18 -9.08 8.75
N PRO A 21 3.34 -9.00 9.79
CA PRO A 21 2.92 -7.72 10.34
C PRO A 21 4.11 -7.04 11.03
N VAL A 22 4.28 -5.74 10.81
CA VAL A 22 5.35 -4.93 11.44
C VAL A 22 4.83 -3.76 12.26
N THR A 23 3.51 -3.59 12.31
CA THR A 23 2.82 -2.59 13.13
C THR A 23 1.80 -3.27 14.07
N PRO A 24 1.37 -2.61 15.17
CA PRO A 24 0.30 -3.12 16.03
C PRO A 24 -1.04 -3.33 15.31
N THR A 25 -1.28 -2.65 14.19
CA THR A 25 -2.48 -2.78 13.36
C THR A 25 -2.39 -3.91 12.33
N GLY A 26 -1.29 -4.68 12.31
CA GLY A 26 -1.13 -5.81 11.41
C GLY A 26 -0.64 -5.47 9.99
N THR A 27 -0.23 -4.23 9.74
CA THR A 27 0.21 -3.78 8.41
C THR A 27 1.39 -4.61 7.91
N ASN A 28 1.24 -5.13 6.68
CA ASN A 28 2.22 -5.96 5.98
C ASN A 28 2.18 -5.66 4.46
N LEU A 29 3.26 -5.98 3.74
CA LEU A 29 3.40 -5.62 2.33
C LEU A 29 2.33 -6.26 1.43
N LEU A 30 2.04 -7.55 1.64
CA LEU A 30 1.12 -8.25 0.76
C LEU A 30 -0.32 -7.77 0.94
N GLY A 31 -0.70 -7.44 2.18
CA GLY A 31 -1.98 -6.81 2.51
C GLY A 31 -2.16 -5.45 1.85
N LEU A 32 -1.13 -4.60 1.85
CA LEU A 32 -1.19 -3.30 1.16
C LEU A 32 -1.46 -3.46 -0.34
N VAL A 33 -0.84 -4.45 -1.00
CA VAL A 33 -1.08 -4.73 -2.42
C VAL A 33 -2.51 -5.26 -2.66
N LYS A 34 -2.99 -6.17 -1.80
CA LYS A 34 -4.36 -6.69 -1.90
C LYS A 34 -5.41 -5.60 -1.73
N HIS A 35 -5.24 -4.74 -0.72
CA HIS A 35 -6.10 -3.58 -0.49
C HIS A 35 -6.16 -2.67 -1.71
N LEU A 36 -5.00 -2.28 -2.27
CA LEU A 36 -4.97 -1.41 -3.46
C LEU A 36 -5.64 -2.06 -4.68
N ALA A 37 -5.59 -3.38 -4.83
CA ALA A 37 -6.37 -4.05 -5.87
C ALA A 37 -7.88 -3.88 -5.69
N GLY A 38 -8.36 -3.97 -4.44
CA GLY A 38 -9.76 -3.70 -4.09
C GLY A 38 -10.17 -2.25 -4.35
N VAL A 39 -9.31 -1.29 -4.00
CA VAL A 39 -9.52 0.14 -4.25
C VAL A 39 -9.71 0.39 -5.75
N GLU A 40 -8.80 -0.07 -6.60
CA GLU A 40 -8.88 0.13 -8.05
C GLU A 40 -10.18 -0.45 -8.64
N PHE A 41 -10.48 -1.72 -8.35
CA PHE A 41 -11.68 -2.37 -8.87
C PHE A 41 -12.98 -1.73 -8.38
N GLY A 42 -13.06 -1.37 -7.10
CA GLY A 42 -14.25 -0.72 -6.57
C GLY A 42 -14.50 0.65 -7.21
N TYR A 43 -13.46 1.49 -7.26
CA TYR A 43 -13.60 2.87 -7.69
C TYR A 43 -13.71 3.04 -9.20
N PHE A 44 -13.06 2.19 -10.00
CA PHE A 44 -13.16 2.26 -11.46
C PHE A 44 -14.16 1.26 -12.06
N GLY A 45 -14.71 0.35 -11.26
CA GLY A 45 -15.68 -0.63 -11.73
C GLY A 45 -17.13 -0.26 -11.42
N PRO A 46 -17.77 -0.85 -10.40
CA PRO A 46 -19.18 -0.61 -10.06
C PRO A 46 -19.55 0.86 -9.88
N THR A 47 -18.63 1.69 -9.39
CA THR A 47 -18.81 3.14 -9.24
C THR A 47 -19.22 3.82 -10.55
N PHE A 48 -18.75 3.34 -11.70
CA PHE A 48 -19.10 3.84 -13.03
C PHE A 48 -20.00 2.89 -13.83
N GLY A 49 -20.64 1.93 -13.17
CA GLY A 49 -21.48 0.92 -13.83
C GLY A 49 -20.69 -0.05 -14.72
N ARG A 50 -19.42 -0.28 -14.42
CA ARG A 50 -18.51 -1.15 -15.17
C ARG A 50 -18.08 -2.33 -14.29
N PRO A 51 -18.94 -3.34 -14.08
CA PRO A 51 -18.59 -4.45 -13.20
C PRO A 51 -17.40 -5.26 -13.74
N HIS A 52 -16.76 -6.02 -12.86
CA HIS A 52 -15.68 -6.96 -13.17
C HIS A 52 -16.04 -8.35 -12.64
N ASP A 53 -15.39 -9.39 -13.18
CA ASP A 53 -15.67 -10.78 -12.79
C ASP A 53 -14.81 -11.27 -11.61
N GLU A 54 -13.96 -10.42 -11.04
CA GLU A 54 -13.14 -10.79 -9.88
C GLU A 54 -14.00 -11.02 -8.63
N SER A 55 -13.80 -12.17 -8.00
CA SER A 55 -14.38 -12.49 -6.71
C SER A 55 -13.57 -11.81 -5.60
N MET A 56 -14.09 -10.68 -5.10
CA MET A 56 -13.52 -9.96 -3.97
C MET A 56 -14.40 -10.10 -2.74
N LEU A 57 -14.65 -11.34 -2.31
CA LEU A 57 -15.53 -11.65 -1.17
C LEU A 57 -15.12 -10.95 0.13
N TRP A 58 -13.85 -10.57 0.26
CA TRP A 58 -13.32 -9.82 1.40
C TRP A 58 -13.66 -8.31 1.38
N LEU A 59 -14.37 -7.83 0.36
CA LEU A 59 -14.92 -6.46 0.30
C LEU A 59 -16.43 -6.45 0.53
N ASP A 60 -17.04 -7.60 0.83
CA ASP A 60 -18.46 -7.68 1.16
C ASP A 60 -18.71 -7.06 2.54
N SER A 61 -19.84 -6.37 2.71
CA SER A 61 -20.15 -5.59 3.91
C SER A 61 -20.27 -6.44 5.18
N ASP A 62 -20.53 -7.74 5.01
CA ASP A 62 -20.67 -8.70 6.11
C ASP A 62 -19.33 -9.35 6.51
N THR A 63 -18.22 -8.97 5.87
CA THR A 63 -16.88 -9.44 6.22
C THR A 63 -16.16 -8.51 7.20
N ASP A 64 -15.07 -9.01 7.78
CA ASP A 64 -14.16 -8.19 8.59
C ASP A 64 -13.75 -6.94 7.81
N PRO A 65 -13.95 -5.72 8.36
CA PRO A 65 -13.56 -4.46 7.69
C PRO A 65 -12.09 -4.37 7.28
N ASN A 66 -11.21 -5.24 7.82
CA ASN A 66 -9.80 -5.32 7.45
C ASN A 66 -9.45 -6.56 6.61
N ALA A 67 -10.43 -7.28 6.03
CA ALA A 67 -10.19 -8.53 5.32
C ALA A 67 -9.34 -8.38 4.03
N ASP A 68 -9.24 -7.17 3.47
CA ASP A 68 -8.35 -6.85 2.36
C ASP A 68 -6.94 -6.41 2.78
N MET A 69 -6.73 -6.12 4.07
CA MET A 69 -5.43 -5.66 4.61
C MET A 69 -4.45 -6.80 4.93
N TRP A 70 -4.80 -8.04 4.57
CA TRP A 70 -3.94 -9.21 4.71
C TRP A 70 -4.34 -10.33 3.74
N ALA A 71 -3.42 -11.26 3.51
CA ALA A 71 -3.64 -12.44 2.67
C ALA A 71 -3.59 -13.71 3.50
N THR A 72 -4.61 -14.57 3.34
CA THR A 72 -4.72 -15.88 4.01
C THR A 72 -3.62 -16.83 3.56
N ALA A 73 -3.42 -17.93 4.29
CA ALA A 73 -2.41 -18.94 3.95
C ALA A 73 -2.56 -19.50 2.52
N ASP A 74 -3.79 -19.55 2.01
CA ASP A 74 -4.13 -20.11 0.70
C ASP A 74 -4.02 -19.08 -0.44
N GLU A 75 -3.97 -17.78 -0.14
CA GLU A 75 -3.82 -16.72 -1.13
C GLU A 75 -2.33 -16.44 -1.38
N SER A 76 -1.73 -16.99 -2.44
CA SER A 76 -0.31 -16.77 -2.78
C SER A 76 0.03 -15.31 -3.11
N ARG A 77 1.31 -14.96 -2.98
CA ARG A 77 1.80 -13.62 -3.37
C ARG A 77 1.54 -13.34 -4.85
N GLU A 78 1.80 -14.34 -5.68
CA GLU A 78 1.68 -14.26 -7.13
C GLU A 78 0.22 -14.02 -7.54
N GLN A 79 -0.75 -14.65 -6.87
CA GLN A 79 -2.17 -14.41 -7.09
C GLN A 79 -2.57 -12.97 -6.75
N ILE A 80 -2.12 -12.44 -5.60
CA ILE A 80 -2.44 -11.07 -5.18
C ILE A 80 -1.80 -10.03 -6.13
N VAL A 81 -0.53 -10.24 -6.52
CA VAL A 81 0.13 -9.35 -7.50
C VAL A 81 -0.58 -9.42 -8.84
N ALA A 82 -0.97 -10.61 -9.31
CA ALA A 82 -1.71 -10.77 -10.55
C ALA A 82 -3.10 -10.13 -10.48
N LEU A 83 -3.78 -10.21 -9.33
CA LEU A 83 -5.05 -9.52 -9.09
C LEU A 83 -4.88 -8.00 -9.24
N TYR A 84 -3.85 -7.42 -8.62
CA TYR A 84 -3.59 -5.99 -8.73
C TYR A 84 -3.31 -5.55 -10.17
N ARG A 85 -2.58 -6.36 -10.94
CA ARG A 85 -2.36 -6.10 -12.38
C ARG A 85 -3.65 -6.14 -13.20
N ARG A 86 -4.58 -7.03 -12.89
CA ARG A 86 -5.90 -7.05 -13.53
C ARG A 86 -6.74 -5.84 -13.11
N ALA A 87 -6.61 -5.39 -11.86
CA ALA A 87 -7.24 -4.17 -11.37
C ALA A 87 -6.79 -2.94 -12.16
N TRP A 88 -5.49 -2.82 -12.43
CA TRP A 88 -4.95 -1.76 -13.29
C TRP A 88 -5.52 -1.80 -14.70
N ALA A 89 -5.52 -2.98 -15.34
CA ALA A 89 -6.08 -3.10 -16.69
C ALA A 89 -7.57 -2.71 -16.75
N HIS A 90 -8.33 -3.01 -15.69
CA HIS A 90 -9.72 -2.60 -15.57
C HIS A 90 -9.87 -1.09 -15.36
N ALA A 91 -9.05 -0.50 -14.47
CA ALA A 91 -9.01 0.93 -14.23
C ALA A 91 -8.67 1.71 -15.51
N ASP A 92 -7.62 1.31 -16.23
CA ASP A 92 -7.21 1.88 -17.51
C ASP A 92 -8.38 1.85 -18.52
N ALA A 93 -9.04 0.70 -18.66
CA ALA A 93 -10.18 0.56 -19.56
C ALA A 93 -11.39 1.45 -19.19
N THR A 94 -11.58 1.76 -17.91
CA THR A 94 -12.60 2.73 -17.48
C THR A 94 -12.17 4.16 -17.76
N ILE A 95 -10.92 4.50 -17.47
CA ILE A 95 -10.35 5.84 -17.67
C ILE A 95 -10.36 6.22 -19.15
N GLU A 96 -10.02 5.28 -20.04
CA GLU A 96 -10.04 5.48 -21.49
C GLU A 96 -11.46 5.62 -22.06
N ALA A 97 -12.45 4.95 -21.46
CA ALA A 97 -13.81 4.89 -21.99
C ALA A 97 -14.70 6.08 -21.61
N LEU A 98 -14.35 6.84 -20.57
CA LEU A 98 -15.21 7.85 -19.98
C LEU A 98 -14.56 9.25 -19.99
N PRO A 99 -15.35 10.32 -20.20
CA PRO A 99 -14.83 11.67 -20.01
C PRO A 99 -14.56 11.96 -18.53
N LEU A 100 -13.64 12.87 -18.26
CA LEU A 100 -13.21 13.20 -16.88
C LEU A 100 -14.33 13.75 -15.98
N ASP A 101 -15.40 14.30 -16.56
CA ASP A 101 -16.58 14.79 -15.85
C ASP A 101 -17.70 13.76 -15.71
N ALA A 102 -17.51 12.53 -16.21
CA ALA A 102 -18.45 11.42 -16.00
C ALA A 102 -18.71 11.21 -14.50
N ILE A 103 -19.98 11.10 -14.11
CA ILE A 103 -20.36 10.96 -12.70
C ILE A 103 -20.46 9.50 -12.31
N GLY A 104 -19.61 9.09 -11.38
CA GLY A 104 -19.68 7.81 -10.68
C GLY A 104 -20.45 7.94 -9.36
N THR A 105 -20.99 6.82 -8.88
CA THR A 105 -21.65 6.70 -7.57
C THR A 105 -20.97 5.61 -6.74
N VAL A 106 -20.22 6.00 -5.72
CA VAL A 106 -19.44 5.10 -4.86
C VAL A 106 -20.38 4.37 -3.89
N PRO A 107 -20.55 3.04 -3.99
CA PRO A 107 -21.63 2.36 -3.29
C PRO A 107 -21.45 2.30 -1.76
N TRP A 108 -20.21 2.32 -1.25
CA TRP A 108 -19.92 2.25 0.19
C TRP A 108 -19.79 3.63 0.87
N TRP A 109 -19.96 4.74 0.13
CA TRP A 109 -19.93 6.08 0.72
C TRP A 109 -21.33 6.52 1.20
N PRO A 110 -21.43 7.39 2.22
CA PRO A 110 -22.70 7.92 2.67
C PRO A 110 -23.50 8.58 1.54
N ALA A 111 -24.81 8.32 1.50
CA ALA A 111 -25.72 8.93 0.55
C ALA A 111 -25.59 10.47 0.57
N GLY A 112 -25.60 11.08 -0.62
CA GLY A 112 -25.43 12.53 -0.80
C GLY A 112 -23.97 13.00 -0.79
N ARG A 113 -23.01 12.14 -0.43
CA ARG A 113 -21.57 12.39 -0.59
C ARG A 113 -20.88 11.42 -1.54
N ASN A 114 -21.61 10.45 -2.06
CA ASN A 114 -21.09 9.34 -2.85
C ASN A 114 -21.02 9.60 -4.36
N ARG A 115 -21.33 10.82 -4.83
CA ARG A 115 -21.27 11.17 -6.26
C ARG A 115 -20.02 11.97 -6.56
N LEU A 116 -19.17 11.47 -7.45
CA LEU A 116 -17.90 12.08 -7.83
C LEU A 116 -17.74 12.04 -9.35
N THR A 117 -17.02 13.00 -9.92
CA THR A 117 -16.56 12.89 -11.31
C THR A 117 -15.44 11.84 -11.41
N LEU A 118 -15.18 11.32 -12.61
CA LEU A 118 -14.00 10.48 -12.86
C LEU A 118 -12.70 11.17 -12.45
N HIS A 119 -12.57 12.48 -12.69
CA HIS A 119 -11.45 13.27 -12.18
C HIS A 119 -11.37 13.22 -10.65
N GLY A 120 -12.49 13.38 -9.93
CA GLY A 120 -12.53 13.28 -8.48
C GLY A 120 -12.09 11.89 -7.97
N VAL A 121 -12.51 10.83 -8.65
CA VAL A 121 -12.09 9.45 -8.35
C VAL A 121 -10.61 9.24 -8.63
N LEU A 122 -10.07 9.74 -9.74
CA LEU A 122 -8.64 9.68 -10.06
C LEU A 122 -7.78 10.32 -8.96
N VAL A 123 -8.16 11.52 -8.50
CA VAL A 123 -7.47 12.19 -7.39
C VAL A 123 -7.56 11.37 -6.10
N HIS A 124 -8.73 10.81 -5.81
CA HIS A 124 -8.93 9.98 -4.63
C HIS A 124 -8.04 8.73 -4.64
N VAL A 125 -8.09 7.94 -5.72
CA VAL A 125 -7.32 6.69 -5.83
C VAL A 125 -5.81 6.95 -5.90
N THR A 126 -5.39 8.07 -6.51
CA THR A 126 -3.99 8.52 -6.48
C THR A 126 -3.53 8.81 -5.05
N ALA A 127 -4.35 9.50 -4.25
CA ALA A 127 -4.04 9.79 -2.86
C ALA A 127 -3.97 8.52 -2.00
N GLU A 128 -4.89 7.57 -2.21
CA GLU A 128 -4.87 6.26 -1.53
C GLU A 128 -3.60 5.47 -1.90
N SER A 129 -3.27 5.39 -3.18
CA SER A 129 -2.06 4.72 -3.66
C SER A 129 -0.79 5.31 -3.06
N HIS A 130 -0.66 6.65 -3.03
CA HIS A 130 0.50 7.31 -2.43
C HIS A 130 0.57 7.12 -0.92
N ARG A 131 -0.57 7.16 -0.21
CA ARG A 131 -0.61 6.87 1.24
C ARG A 131 -0.09 5.47 1.53
N HIS A 132 -0.54 4.46 0.77
CA HIS A 132 -0.10 3.08 0.97
C HIS A 132 1.31 2.79 0.45
N ALA A 133 1.80 3.53 -0.55
CA ALA A 133 3.21 3.51 -0.93
C ALA A 133 4.11 3.97 0.23
N GLY A 134 3.75 5.07 0.91
CA GLY A 134 4.48 5.53 2.11
C GLY A 134 4.46 4.51 3.25
N HIS A 135 3.34 3.80 3.45
CA HIS A 135 3.31 2.66 4.39
C HIS A 135 4.25 1.54 3.97
N ALA A 136 4.29 1.19 2.68
CA ALA A 136 5.16 0.15 2.17
C ALA A 136 6.65 0.48 2.36
N ASP A 137 7.04 1.76 2.23
CA ASP A 137 8.41 2.21 2.46
C ASP A 137 8.85 1.95 3.90
N ILE A 138 8.05 2.34 4.90
CA ILE A 138 8.37 2.09 6.32
C ILE A 138 8.39 0.58 6.64
N VAL A 139 7.49 -0.19 6.03
CA VAL A 139 7.46 -1.65 6.21
C VAL A 139 8.72 -2.28 5.63
N ARG A 140 9.18 -1.86 4.44
CA ARG A 140 10.42 -2.36 3.83
C ARG A 140 11.65 -1.95 4.63
N GLU A 141 11.74 -0.70 5.05
CA GLU A 141 12.83 -0.23 5.90
C GLU A 141 12.97 -1.10 7.17
N THR A 142 11.85 -1.55 7.74
CA THR A 142 11.83 -2.44 8.91
C THR A 142 12.23 -3.89 8.59
N ILE A 143 11.91 -4.39 7.40
CA ILE A 143 12.02 -5.81 7.04
C ILE A 143 13.37 -6.12 6.38
N ASP A 144 13.74 -5.36 5.36
CA ASP A 144 14.90 -5.60 4.50
C ASP A 144 15.87 -4.41 4.47
N GLY A 145 15.52 -3.31 5.14
CA GLY A 145 16.36 -2.12 5.24
C GLY A 145 16.36 -1.26 3.98
N THR A 146 15.56 -1.59 2.96
CA THR A 146 15.44 -0.71 1.78
C THR A 146 14.62 0.53 2.11
N ALA A 147 15.11 1.68 1.66
CA ALA A 147 14.42 2.97 1.70
C ALA A 147 14.63 3.71 0.38
N GLY A 148 13.77 4.69 0.09
CA GLY A 148 13.87 5.55 -1.09
C GLY A 148 12.84 5.25 -2.19
N LEU A 149 12.83 6.09 -3.22
CA LEU A 149 11.74 6.20 -4.20
C LEU A 149 11.71 5.07 -5.25
N LEU A 150 12.84 4.78 -5.89
CA LEU A 150 13.01 3.73 -6.90
C LEU A 150 14.35 3.02 -6.68
N ARG A 151 14.51 1.83 -7.27
CA ARG A 151 15.74 1.03 -7.16
C ARG A 151 17.02 1.80 -7.48
N ASP A 152 16.95 2.66 -8.50
CA ASP A 152 18.10 3.44 -9.00
C ASP A 152 17.97 4.94 -8.69
N ILE A 153 16.90 5.36 -8.01
CA ILE A 153 16.63 6.75 -7.60
C ILE A 153 16.08 6.71 -6.18
N ASP A 154 16.95 6.71 -5.18
CA ASP A 154 16.49 6.66 -3.78
C ASP A 154 15.87 7.99 -3.32
N ASN A 155 16.30 9.12 -3.89
CA ASN A 155 15.98 10.47 -3.42
C ASN A 155 16.32 10.69 -1.93
N LEU A 156 17.42 10.07 -1.47
CA LEU A 156 17.89 10.15 -0.08
C LEU A 156 19.13 11.05 0.04
N PRO A 157 19.28 11.81 1.15
CA PRO A 157 20.38 12.75 1.31
C PRO A 157 21.75 12.11 1.56
N TYR A 158 21.80 10.83 1.94
CA TYR A 158 23.04 10.13 2.27
C TYR A 158 23.08 8.75 1.62
N ALA A 159 24.21 8.44 0.98
CA ALA A 159 24.48 7.11 0.44
C ALA A 159 25.11 6.17 1.48
N GLU A 160 25.86 6.69 2.46
CA GLU A 160 26.57 5.87 3.45
C GLU A 160 25.72 5.51 4.67
N ALA A 161 25.64 4.23 5.02
CA ALA A 161 24.91 3.74 6.19
C ALA A 161 25.40 4.32 7.53
N SER A 162 26.69 4.67 7.64
CA SER A 162 27.25 5.30 8.84
C SER A 162 26.64 6.68 9.09
N ARG A 163 26.43 7.48 8.04
CA ARG A 163 25.77 8.80 8.16
C ARG A 163 24.33 8.66 8.64
N TRP A 164 23.62 7.64 8.18
CA TRP A 164 22.27 7.34 8.67
C TRP A 164 22.26 6.93 10.15
N ALA A 165 23.22 6.13 10.60
CA ALA A 165 23.34 5.75 12.01
C ALA A 165 23.62 6.97 12.91
N GLU A 166 24.54 7.85 12.50
CA GLU A 166 24.84 9.11 13.20
C GLU A 166 23.62 10.05 13.23
N HIS A 167 22.93 10.19 12.10
CA HIS A 167 21.72 10.99 12.00
C HIS A 167 20.61 10.47 12.93
N ARG A 168 20.34 9.16 12.90
CA ARG A 168 19.36 8.50 13.79
C ARG A 168 19.69 8.73 15.26
N ALA A 169 20.95 8.56 15.65
CA ALA A 169 21.38 8.79 17.02
C ALA A 169 21.19 10.25 17.46
N ARG A 170 21.39 11.21 16.54
CA ARG A 170 21.12 12.63 16.80
C ARG A 170 19.63 12.91 16.98
N VAL A 171 18.77 12.36 16.12
CA VAL A 171 17.31 12.51 16.22
C VAL A 171 16.78 11.90 17.53
N GLN A 172 17.27 10.71 17.91
CA GLN A 172 16.90 10.05 19.15
C GLN A 172 17.20 10.90 20.39
N ARG A 173 18.44 11.43 20.48
CA ARG A 173 18.83 12.30 21.61
C ARG A 173 17.97 13.55 21.71
N ALA A 174 17.61 14.15 20.57
CA ALA A 174 16.74 15.32 20.55
C ALA A 174 15.33 15.01 21.06
N ALA A 175 14.78 13.83 20.73
CA ALA A 175 13.46 13.39 21.22
C ALA A 175 13.47 13.12 22.74
N GLU A 176 14.53 12.51 23.26
CA GLU A 176 14.72 12.27 24.70
C GLU A 176 14.79 13.60 25.47
N GLN A 177 15.62 14.53 25.02
CA GLN A 177 15.75 15.86 25.64
C GLN A 177 14.44 16.66 25.67
N ALA A 178 13.61 16.53 24.62
CA ALA A 178 12.31 17.19 24.55
C ALA A 178 11.27 16.57 25.49
N SER A 179 11.46 15.32 25.91
CA SER A 179 10.56 14.62 26.85
C SER A 179 10.89 14.90 28.32
N ASP A 180 12.13 15.33 28.58
CA ASP A 180 12.65 15.65 29.91
C ASP A 180 12.43 17.13 30.32
N GLY A 181 11.85 17.95 29.45
CA GLY A 181 11.57 19.39 29.67
C GLY A 181 10.08 19.71 29.73
#